data_AF-A0A967NA07-F1
#
_entry.id   AF-A0A967NA07-F1
#
_cell.length_a   1.000
_cell.length_b   1.000
_cell.length_c   1.000
_cell.angle_alpha   90.00
_cell.angle_beta   90.00
_cell.angle_gamma   90.00
#
_symmetry.space_group_name_H-M   'P 1'
#
loop_
_entity.id
_entity.type
_entity.pdbx_description
1 polymer ?
#
loop_
_entity_poly.entity_id
_entity_poly.type
_entity_poly.pdbx_seq_one_letter_code
_entity_poly.pdbx_strand_id
1 'polypeptide(L)'
;MAEKLIGRNHVPPDLIAKVTGRARYAEDFRAEGMVFAKLLLSPMPHARVRRIDAREALAMDGVVGMITAEDLPKVPDPPGEAPLTNEPLYEGEPILAVAAVDETTAAEAIERIRVDLEPLPFVIDPLESLRPDGPDARSEGNVFSDRSTLTTLKWPREAFEAAGEDGFPMGEAPDEWSFGDLEQAFADADHVLEETLYHQSVTHHPMEPRSVMAYWQNGKCYLHGSTQSVARTRAALAEALGLEMEDLVFIGEHCGGGFGSKIYGAYIMQVPVTLSKKLNRPVMLRVTRAQETYFGRARPGFQGHVRMGFRSDGKIT
;
A
#
# COMPACT_ATOMS: atom_id res chain seq x y z
N MET A 1 31.53 -1.70 -31.65
CA MET A 1 32.04 -1.95 -30.27
C MET A 1 30.94 -1.97 -29.21
N ALA A 2 29.65 -2.16 -29.54
CA ALA A 2 28.56 -2.14 -28.55
C ALA A 2 28.41 -3.45 -27.74
N GLU A 3 29.02 -4.56 -28.19
CA GLU A 3 28.78 -5.89 -27.61
C GLU A 3 29.87 -6.38 -26.64
N LYS A 4 30.88 -5.56 -26.34
CA LYS A 4 32.07 -5.98 -25.57
C LYS A 4 31.75 -6.51 -24.16
N LEU A 5 30.61 -6.11 -23.60
CA LEU A 5 30.22 -6.39 -22.21
C LEU A 5 28.99 -7.32 -22.09
N ILE A 6 28.32 -7.66 -23.19
CA ILE A 6 27.14 -8.54 -23.15
C ILE A 6 27.56 -9.94 -22.68
N GLY A 7 26.84 -10.49 -21.69
CA GLY A 7 27.12 -11.81 -21.13
C GLY A 7 28.36 -11.88 -20.22
N ARG A 8 29.01 -10.75 -19.90
CA ARG A 8 30.18 -10.71 -19.01
C ARG A 8 29.84 -10.13 -17.63
N ASN A 9 30.52 -10.66 -16.61
CA ASN A 9 30.53 -10.05 -15.29
C ASN A 9 31.19 -8.67 -15.37
N HIS A 10 30.55 -7.66 -14.80
CA HIS A 10 31.07 -6.31 -14.69
C HIS A 10 30.75 -5.75 -13.30
N VAL A 11 31.55 -4.79 -12.87
CA VAL A 11 31.32 -4.09 -11.61
C VAL A 11 30.23 -3.03 -11.85
N PRO A 12 29.10 -3.07 -11.12
CA PRO A 12 28.09 -2.02 -11.19
C PRO A 12 28.68 -0.66 -10.81
N PRO A 13 28.31 0.43 -11.50
CA PRO A 13 28.90 1.75 -11.26
C PRO A 13 28.64 2.30 -9.85
N ASP A 14 27.60 1.80 -9.17
CA ASP A 14 27.19 2.21 -7.83
C ASP A 14 27.83 1.36 -6.69
N LEU A 15 28.64 0.34 -7.02
CA LEU A 15 29.20 -0.58 -6.03
C LEU A 15 30.05 0.15 -4.98
N ILE A 16 30.97 1.01 -5.42
CA ILE A 16 31.91 1.70 -4.52
C ILE A 16 31.16 2.57 -3.51
N ALA A 17 30.10 3.26 -3.94
CA ALA A 17 29.29 4.08 -3.06
C ALA A 17 28.63 3.22 -1.96
N LYS A 18 28.04 2.08 -2.33
CA LYS A 18 27.37 1.16 -1.40
C LYS A 18 28.32 0.56 -0.37
N VAL A 19 29.47 0.02 -0.80
CA VAL A 19 30.40 -0.69 0.11
C VAL A 19 31.23 0.24 1.00
N THR A 20 31.24 1.54 0.70
CA THR A 20 31.94 2.56 1.51
C THR A 20 31.01 3.42 2.36
N GLY A 21 29.70 3.15 2.35
CA GLY A 21 28.71 3.96 3.05
C GLY A 21 28.53 5.37 2.47
N ARG A 22 28.98 5.59 1.22
CA ARG A 22 28.84 6.88 0.52
C ARG A 22 27.57 6.97 -0.32
N ALA A 23 26.92 5.83 -0.59
CA ALA A 23 25.59 5.80 -1.18
C ALA A 23 24.60 6.45 -0.21
N ARG A 24 23.85 7.46 -0.70
CA ARG A 24 22.81 8.12 0.08
C ARG A 24 21.44 7.57 -0.27
N TYR A 25 20.65 7.32 0.74
CA TYR A 25 19.24 6.97 0.68
C TYR A 25 18.40 8.19 1.09
N ALA A 26 17.09 8.15 0.90
CA ALA A 26 16.23 9.30 1.18
C ALA A 26 16.37 9.79 2.64
N GLU A 27 16.51 8.87 3.60
CA GLU A 27 16.71 9.19 5.02
C GLU A 27 18.07 9.79 5.39
N ASP A 28 19.05 9.84 4.47
CA ASP A 28 20.38 10.42 4.74
C ASP A 28 20.43 11.93 4.47
N PHE A 29 19.43 12.47 3.78
CA PHE A 29 19.38 13.89 3.44
C PHE A 29 18.95 14.73 4.64
N ARG A 30 19.58 15.89 4.79
CA ARG A 30 19.33 16.85 5.85
C ARG A 30 19.17 18.24 5.24
N ALA A 31 18.34 19.06 5.86
CA ALA A 31 18.15 20.47 5.51
C ALA A 31 18.06 21.31 6.79
N GLU A 32 18.39 22.58 6.68
CA GLU A 32 18.29 23.51 7.82
C GLU A 32 16.84 23.64 8.27
N GLY A 33 16.62 23.63 9.59
CA GLY A 33 15.29 23.72 10.16
C GLY A 33 14.39 22.52 9.89
N MET A 34 14.93 21.38 9.42
CA MET A 34 14.16 20.16 9.17
C MET A 34 13.44 19.66 10.43
N VAL A 35 12.24 19.11 10.25
CA VAL A 35 11.42 18.45 11.28
C VAL A 35 11.14 17.00 10.88
N PHE A 36 10.73 16.19 11.84
CA PHE A 36 10.45 14.77 11.66
C PHE A 36 8.97 14.51 11.84
N ALA A 37 8.38 13.79 10.88
CA ALA A 37 7.00 13.37 10.91
C ALA A 37 6.85 11.96 11.49
N LYS A 38 5.81 11.76 12.30
CA LYS A 38 5.33 10.44 12.76
C LYS A 38 3.84 10.31 12.46
N LEU A 39 3.41 9.09 12.17
CA LEU A 39 2.03 8.75 11.84
C LEU A 39 1.35 8.19 13.09
N LEU A 40 0.10 8.58 13.31
CA LEU A 40 -0.81 7.85 14.19
C LEU A 40 -1.56 6.85 13.30
N LEU A 41 -1.42 5.56 13.61
CA LEU A 41 -2.01 4.48 12.83
C LEU A 41 -3.25 3.93 13.52
N SER A 42 -4.21 3.44 12.75
CA SER A 42 -5.39 2.78 13.28
C SER A 42 -5.01 1.53 14.08
N PRO A 43 -5.50 1.38 15.32
CA PRO A 43 -5.43 0.12 16.05
C PRO A 43 -6.59 -0.82 15.69
N MET A 44 -7.51 -0.41 14.82
CA MET A 44 -8.72 -1.15 14.47
C MET A 44 -8.67 -1.64 13.01
N PRO A 45 -9.21 -2.83 12.73
CA PRO A 45 -9.28 -3.38 11.37
C PRO A 45 -10.32 -2.68 10.50
N HIS A 46 -11.38 -2.12 11.07
CA HIS A 46 -12.28 -1.21 10.38
C HIS A 46 -12.95 -0.30 11.41
N ALA A 47 -12.84 1.01 11.23
CA ALA A 47 -13.48 1.97 12.13
C ALA A 47 -13.79 3.28 11.43
N ARG A 48 -14.69 4.07 12.03
CA ARG A 48 -14.89 5.48 11.69
C ARG A 48 -14.25 6.37 12.75
N VAL A 49 -13.47 7.35 12.32
CA VAL A 49 -12.93 8.41 13.16
C VAL A 49 -14.04 9.41 13.46
N ARG A 50 -14.54 9.42 14.70
CA ARG A 50 -15.58 10.36 15.15
C ARG A 50 -14.99 11.69 15.59
N ARG A 51 -13.84 11.65 16.26
CA ARG A 51 -13.17 12.84 16.80
C ARG A 51 -11.68 12.61 17.01
N ILE A 52 -10.89 13.64 16.74
CA ILE A 52 -9.48 13.73 17.11
C ILE A 52 -9.32 14.86 18.13
N ASP A 53 -8.68 14.58 19.27
CA ASP A 53 -8.25 15.57 20.25
C ASP A 53 -6.72 15.55 20.35
N ALA A 54 -6.10 16.55 19.74
CA ALA A 54 -4.65 16.72 19.70
C ALA A 54 -4.15 17.90 20.52
N ARG A 55 -4.99 18.47 21.41
CA ARG A 55 -4.65 19.70 22.15
C ARG A 55 -3.39 19.56 23.00
N GLU A 56 -3.25 18.41 23.67
CA GLU A 56 -2.08 18.12 24.52
C GLU A 56 -0.81 17.96 23.67
N ALA A 57 -0.90 17.21 22.57
CA ALA A 57 0.20 17.02 21.63
C ALA A 57 0.68 18.34 21.00
N LEU A 58 -0.25 19.18 20.53
CA LEU A 58 0.08 20.48 19.93
C LEU A 58 0.61 21.51 20.92
N ALA A 59 0.40 21.30 22.23
CA ALA A 59 0.94 22.16 23.28
C ALA A 59 2.35 21.76 23.72
N MET A 60 2.88 20.61 23.27
CA MET A 60 4.22 20.16 23.59
C MET A 60 5.30 21.07 22.97
N ASP A 61 6.35 21.35 23.74
CA ASP A 61 7.54 21.99 23.18
C ASP A 61 8.16 21.12 22.09
N GLY A 62 8.62 21.76 21.01
CA GLY A 62 9.17 21.08 19.84
C GLY A 62 8.16 20.47 18.86
N VAL A 63 6.86 20.40 19.17
CA VAL A 63 5.82 20.04 18.20
C VAL A 63 5.51 21.25 17.32
N VAL A 64 5.54 21.06 16.00
CA VAL A 64 5.48 22.14 15.02
C VAL A 64 4.12 22.18 14.31
N GLY A 65 3.47 21.03 14.20
CA GLY A 65 2.09 20.95 13.74
C GLY A 65 1.69 19.54 13.35
N MET A 66 0.48 19.42 12.80
CA MET A 66 -0.08 18.14 12.36
C MET A 66 -0.88 18.31 11.08
N ILE A 67 -1.14 17.19 10.40
CA ILE A 67 -2.12 17.09 9.32
C ILE A 67 -3.03 15.88 9.54
N THR A 68 -4.23 15.97 8.99
CA THR A 68 -5.26 14.93 8.95
C THR A 68 -5.67 14.66 7.50
N ALA A 69 -6.61 13.74 7.27
CA ALA A 69 -7.20 13.50 5.95
C ALA A 69 -7.73 14.79 5.28
N GLU A 70 -8.21 15.77 6.06
CA GLU A 70 -8.76 17.03 5.55
C GLU A 70 -7.71 18.00 4.98
N ASP A 71 -6.43 17.79 5.31
CA ASP A 71 -5.33 18.61 4.78
C ASP A 71 -4.82 18.11 3.43
N LEU A 72 -5.33 16.97 2.95
CA LEU A 72 -4.90 16.32 1.72
C LEU A 72 -5.95 16.49 0.62
N PRO A 73 -5.53 16.52 -0.66
CA PRO A 73 -6.48 16.47 -1.75
C PRO A 73 -7.36 15.24 -1.64
N LYS A 74 -8.66 15.41 -1.93
CA LYS A 74 -9.60 14.31 -1.93
C LYS A 74 -9.22 13.32 -3.01
N VAL A 75 -9.14 12.05 -2.66
CA VAL A 75 -8.90 10.99 -3.64
C VAL A 75 -10.13 10.90 -4.55
N PRO A 76 -9.97 10.98 -5.89
CA PRO A 76 -11.09 10.76 -6.80
C PRO A 76 -11.56 9.32 -6.64
N ASP A 77 -12.85 9.17 -6.31
CA ASP A 77 -13.68 7.95 -6.23
C ASP A 77 -13.04 6.68 -5.62
N PRO A 78 -13.61 6.12 -4.53
CA PRO A 78 -13.27 4.78 -4.06
C PRO A 78 -13.32 3.74 -5.20
N PRO A 79 -12.36 2.81 -5.30
CA PRO A 79 -11.31 2.46 -4.33
C PRO A 79 -10.01 3.27 -4.49
N GLY A 80 -9.87 4.37 -3.74
CA GLY A 80 -8.64 5.15 -3.66
C GLY A 80 -7.79 4.78 -2.45
N GLU A 81 -6.48 4.58 -2.62
CA GLU A 81 -5.53 4.53 -1.49
C GLU A 81 -5.26 5.98 -1.02
N ALA A 82 -5.68 6.33 0.20
CA ALA A 82 -5.42 7.64 0.80
C ALA A 82 -4.20 7.57 1.73
N PRO A 83 -3.37 8.63 1.80
CA PRO A 83 -2.24 8.62 2.73
C PRO A 83 -2.62 8.79 4.19
N LEU A 84 -3.78 9.40 4.47
CA LEU A 84 -4.41 9.53 5.79
C LEU A 84 -5.93 9.36 5.59
N THR A 85 -6.63 8.73 6.54
CA THR A 85 -8.07 8.43 6.42
C THR A 85 -8.87 8.71 7.70
N ASN A 86 -10.16 9.00 7.53
CA ASN A 86 -11.16 9.04 8.61
C ASN A 86 -11.95 7.73 8.73
N GLU A 87 -11.71 6.77 7.84
CA GLU A 87 -12.30 5.44 7.87
C GLU A 87 -11.19 4.42 7.57
N PRO A 88 -10.35 4.07 8.57
CA PRO A 88 -9.37 3.02 8.40
C PRO A 88 -10.04 1.68 8.11
N LEU A 89 -9.53 0.96 7.11
CA LEU A 89 -9.96 -0.33 6.58
C LEU A 89 -9.00 -1.48 6.93
N TYR A 90 -7.95 -1.19 7.70
CA TYR A 90 -7.06 -2.19 8.30
C TYR A 90 -6.29 -1.62 9.50
N GLU A 91 -5.81 -2.52 10.36
CA GLU A 91 -4.87 -2.16 11.43
C GLU A 91 -3.56 -1.67 10.83
N GLY A 92 -3.10 -0.50 11.26
CA GLY A 92 -1.90 0.13 10.70
C GLY A 92 -2.19 1.18 9.62
N GLU A 93 -3.44 1.37 9.19
CA GLU A 93 -3.77 2.43 8.23
C GLU A 93 -3.60 3.82 8.88
N PRO A 94 -2.91 4.78 8.22
CA PRO A 94 -2.66 6.08 8.84
C PRO A 94 -3.92 6.94 8.99
N ILE A 95 -4.11 7.51 10.18
CA ILE A 95 -5.22 8.44 10.47
C ILE A 95 -4.75 9.90 10.38
N LEU A 96 -3.57 10.19 10.94
CA LEU A 96 -2.99 11.53 10.96
C LEU A 96 -1.47 11.49 11.04
N ALA A 97 -0.83 12.65 10.86
CA ALA A 97 0.60 12.81 11.03
C ALA A 97 0.94 14.05 11.87
N VAL A 98 1.93 13.92 12.76
CA VAL A 98 2.49 15.02 13.56
C VAL A 98 3.93 15.27 13.13
N ALA A 99 4.36 16.53 13.07
CA ALA A 99 5.74 16.92 12.85
C ALA A 99 6.33 17.62 14.09
N ALA A 100 7.53 17.21 14.49
CA ALA A 100 8.28 17.81 15.59
C ALA A 100 9.76 17.99 15.25
N VAL A 101 10.50 18.74 16.06
CA VAL A 101 11.93 19.04 15.84
C VAL A 101 12.84 17.81 15.86
N ASP A 102 12.39 16.70 16.44
CA ASP A 102 13.08 15.41 16.46
C ASP A 102 12.07 14.25 16.48
N GLU A 103 12.54 13.03 16.21
CA GLU A 103 11.69 11.83 16.13
C GLU A 103 11.09 11.42 17.48
N THR A 104 11.76 11.72 18.60
CA THR A 104 11.31 11.35 19.95
C THR A 104 10.13 12.22 20.35
N THR A 105 10.26 13.54 20.19
CA THR A 105 9.19 14.51 20.43
C THR A 105 7.98 14.21 19.54
N ALA A 106 8.20 13.85 18.27
CA ALA A 106 7.11 13.46 17.37
C ALA A 106 6.40 12.19 17.85
N ALA A 107 7.14 11.17 18.31
CA ALA A 107 6.55 9.93 18.84
C ALA A 107 5.77 10.18 20.14
N GLU A 108 6.34 10.94 21.07
CA GLU A 108 5.65 11.33 22.30
C GLU A 108 4.38 12.16 22.05
N ALA A 109 4.35 12.94 20.97
CA ALA A 109 3.16 13.68 20.57
C ALA A 109 2.04 12.76 20.09
N ILE A 110 2.37 11.69 19.35
CA ILE A 110 1.38 10.69 18.92
C ILE A 110 0.68 10.07 20.14
N GLU A 111 1.43 9.72 21.20
CA GLU A 111 0.88 9.12 22.43
C GLU A 111 -0.06 10.05 23.21
N ARG A 112 0.02 11.37 22.98
CA ARG A 112 -0.85 12.37 23.62
C ARG A 112 -2.08 12.73 22.79
N ILE A 113 -2.23 12.16 21.60
CA ILE A 113 -3.42 12.35 20.78
C ILE A 113 -4.47 11.31 21.16
N ARG A 114 -5.70 11.78 21.40
CA ARG A 114 -6.85 10.90 21.65
C ARG A 114 -7.71 10.86 20.40
N VAL A 115 -7.99 9.65 19.92
CA VAL A 115 -8.89 9.42 18.78
C VAL A 115 -10.09 8.62 19.26
N ASP A 116 -11.28 9.17 19.04
CA ASP A 116 -12.55 8.46 19.22
C ASP A 116 -12.86 7.67 17.95
N LEU A 117 -12.84 6.34 18.07
CA LEU A 117 -13.05 5.39 16.99
C LEU A 117 -14.34 4.62 17.23
N GLU A 118 -15.21 4.62 16.23
CA GLU A 118 -16.36 3.73 16.16
C GLU A 118 -15.98 2.47 15.38
N PRO A 119 -15.94 1.28 16.01
CA PRO A 119 -15.70 0.05 15.28
C PRO A 119 -16.79 -0.18 14.23
N LEU A 120 -16.37 -0.58 13.03
CA LEU A 120 -17.25 -0.99 11.94
C LEU A 120 -17.08 -2.49 11.65
N PRO A 121 -18.08 -3.14 11.03
CA PRO A 121 -17.94 -4.53 10.60
C PRO A 121 -16.75 -4.71 9.66
N PHE A 122 -15.97 -5.76 9.87
CA PHE A 122 -14.82 -6.10 9.03
C PHE A 122 -14.79 -7.59 8.74
N VAL A 123 -14.03 -7.97 7.71
CA VAL A 123 -13.81 -9.37 7.34
C VAL A 123 -12.35 -9.57 6.95
N ILE A 124 -11.78 -10.71 7.34
CA ILE A 124 -10.39 -11.08 6.99
C ILE A 124 -10.33 -12.20 5.96
N ASP A 125 -11.37 -13.02 5.90
CA ASP A 125 -11.49 -14.11 4.95
C ASP A 125 -12.40 -13.68 3.77
N PRO A 126 -11.87 -13.64 2.54
CA PRO A 126 -12.65 -13.38 1.34
C PRO A 126 -13.91 -14.26 1.23
N LEU A 127 -13.84 -15.55 1.60
CA LEU A 127 -14.98 -16.45 1.50
C LEU A 127 -16.09 -16.11 2.50
N GLU A 128 -15.72 -15.73 3.72
CA GLU A 128 -16.69 -15.23 4.70
C GLU A 128 -17.35 -13.94 4.24
N SER A 129 -16.62 -13.09 3.51
CA SER A 129 -17.20 -11.86 2.93
C SER A 129 -18.27 -12.16 1.88
N LEU A 130 -18.20 -13.33 1.22
CA LEU A 130 -19.17 -13.75 0.20
C LEU A 130 -20.41 -14.41 0.81
N ARG A 131 -20.44 -14.72 2.11
CA ARG A 131 -21.65 -15.29 2.75
C ARG A 131 -22.81 -14.30 2.75
N PRO A 132 -24.07 -14.75 2.69
CA PRO A 132 -25.25 -13.88 2.73
C PRO A 132 -25.26 -12.87 3.89
N ASP A 133 -24.84 -13.33 5.07
CA ASP A 133 -24.80 -12.54 6.31
C ASP A 133 -23.37 -12.08 6.67
N GLY A 134 -22.41 -12.31 5.78
CA GLY A 134 -21.01 -11.96 5.98
C GLY A 134 -20.77 -10.46 5.88
N PRO A 135 -19.85 -9.88 6.68
CA PRO A 135 -19.48 -8.48 6.55
C PRO A 135 -18.76 -8.21 5.21
N ASP A 136 -18.94 -7.01 4.68
CA ASP A 136 -18.14 -6.54 3.54
C ASP A 136 -16.72 -6.17 3.98
N ALA A 137 -15.78 -6.24 3.04
CA ALA A 137 -14.40 -5.83 3.28
C ALA A 137 -14.24 -4.31 3.37
N ARG A 138 -15.15 -3.55 2.75
CA ARG A 138 -15.24 -2.09 2.78
C ARG A 138 -16.70 -1.69 2.90
N SER A 139 -16.95 -0.46 3.35
CA SER A 139 -18.32 0.08 3.43
C SER A 139 -19.02 0.14 2.07
N GLU A 140 -18.27 0.23 0.98
CA GLU A 140 -18.77 0.31 -0.39
C GLU A 140 -18.84 -1.06 -1.10
N GLY A 141 -18.37 -2.15 -0.49
CA GLY A 141 -18.46 -3.49 -1.05
C GLY A 141 -17.32 -4.43 -0.67
N ASN A 142 -17.35 -5.65 -1.21
CA ASN A 142 -16.40 -6.72 -0.89
C ASN A 142 -15.66 -7.29 -2.10
N VAL A 143 -16.07 -6.97 -3.33
CA VAL A 143 -15.51 -7.56 -4.55
C VAL A 143 -15.13 -6.49 -5.57
N PHE A 144 -13.96 -6.64 -6.17
CA PHE A 144 -13.58 -5.88 -7.37
C PHE A 144 -14.00 -6.64 -8.62
N SER A 145 -14.78 -5.99 -9.48
CA SER A 145 -15.13 -6.44 -10.84
C SER A 145 -14.47 -5.52 -11.88
N ASP A 146 -14.15 -6.06 -13.05
CA ASP A 146 -13.46 -5.39 -14.15
C ASP A 146 -12.13 -4.72 -13.72
N ARG A 147 -11.52 -5.26 -12.66
CA ARG A 147 -10.27 -4.79 -12.03
C ARG A 147 -10.31 -3.38 -11.41
N SER A 148 -11.45 -2.69 -11.43
CA SER A 148 -11.55 -1.30 -10.94
C SER A 148 -12.83 -0.94 -10.21
N THR A 149 -13.90 -1.71 -10.38
CA THR A 149 -15.21 -1.38 -9.82
C THR A 149 -15.43 -2.16 -8.53
N LEU A 150 -15.56 -1.45 -7.41
CA LEU A 150 -15.96 -2.08 -6.15
C LEU A 150 -17.47 -2.31 -6.15
N THR A 151 -17.89 -3.53 -5.87
CA THR A 151 -19.29 -3.94 -5.76
C THR A 151 -19.49 -4.86 -4.57
N THR A 152 -20.76 -5.07 -4.20
CA THR A 152 -21.15 -6.07 -3.22
C THR A 152 -21.62 -7.32 -3.95
N LEU A 153 -20.98 -8.46 -3.65
CA LEU A 153 -21.36 -9.78 -4.12
C LEU A 153 -21.55 -10.72 -2.94
N LYS A 154 -22.69 -11.41 -2.91
CA LYS A 154 -23.06 -12.38 -1.88
C LYS A 154 -23.52 -13.65 -2.55
N TRP A 155 -22.88 -14.76 -2.23
CA TRP A 155 -23.29 -16.07 -2.69
C TRP A 155 -24.46 -16.60 -1.86
N PRO A 156 -25.36 -17.39 -2.47
CA PRO A 156 -26.47 -18.02 -1.75
C PRO A 156 -25.95 -18.99 -0.68
N ARG A 157 -26.74 -19.24 0.37
CA ARG A 157 -26.35 -20.13 1.47
C ARG A 157 -26.07 -21.55 0.98
N GLU A 158 -26.84 -21.97 -0.01
CA GLU A 158 -26.78 -23.26 -0.70
C GLU A 158 -25.41 -23.51 -1.33
N ALA A 159 -24.70 -22.46 -1.80
CA ALA A 159 -23.35 -22.58 -2.36
C ALA A 159 -22.33 -23.05 -1.32
N PHE A 160 -22.50 -22.64 -0.07
CA PHE A 160 -21.65 -23.07 1.04
C PHE A 160 -22.08 -24.43 1.59
N GLU A 161 -23.39 -24.69 1.66
CA GLU A 161 -23.90 -25.99 2.10
C GLU A 161 -23.53 -27.12 1.14
N ALA A 162 -23.53 -26.86 -0.16
CA ALA A 162 -23.15 -27.83 -1.19
C ALA A 162 -21.67 -28.26 -1.11
N ALA A 163 -20.80 -27.39 -0.61
CA ALA A 163 -19.38 -27.70 -0.41
C ALA A 163 -19.15 -28.65 0.78
N GLY A 164 -20.06 -28.67 1.76
CA GLY A 164 -19.88 -29.44 2.99
C GLY A 164 -18.78 -28.85 3.89
N GLU A 165 -18.30 -29.64 4.85
CA GLU A 165 -17.33 -29.17 5.86
C GLU A 165 -15.91 -28.99 5.31
N ASP A 166 -15.50 -29.84 4.37
CA ASP A 166 -14.14 -29.87 3.82
C ASP A 166 -14.04 -29.39 2.35
N GLY A 167 -15.16 -29.07 1.71
CA GLY A 167 -15.17 -28.64 0.31
C GLY A 167 -14.99 -27.13 0.13
N PHE A 168 -14.59 -26.74 -1.07
CA PHE A 168 -14.47 -25.33 -1.43
C PHE A 168 -15.81 -24.80 -1.96
N PRO A 169 -16.39 -23.75 -1.37
CA PRO A 169 -17.63 -23.17 -1.85
C PRO A 169 -17.42 -22.51 -3.22
N MET A 170 -18.38 -22.72 -4.11
CA MET A 170 -18.38 -22.16 -5.47
C MET A 170 -19.69 -21.41 -5.69
N GLY A 171 -19.59 -20.15 -6.11
CA GLY A 171 -20.74 -19.33 -6.47
C GLY A 171 -20.44 -18.48 -7.71
N GLU A 172 -21.28 -17.47 -7.92
CA GLU A 172 -21.14 -16.53 -9.04
C GLU A 172 -19.76 -15.86 -9.02
N ALA A 173 -19.05 -15.90 -10.15
CA ALA A 173 -17.80 -15.18 -10.30
C ALA A 173 -18.09 -13.73 -10.71
N PRO A 174 -17.41 -12.73 -10.12
CA PRO A 174 -17.58 -11.34 -10.53
C PRO A 174 -17.08 -11.07 -11.95
N ASP A 175 -16.05 -11.81 -12.36
CA ASP A 175 -15.44 -11.72 -13.69
C ASP A 175 -15.20 -13.16 -14.20
N GLU A 176 -15.55 -13.43 -15.46
CA GLU A 176 -15.30 -14.72 -16.11
C GLU A 176 -14.49 -14.52 -17.39
N TRP A 177 -13.57 -15.46 -17.65
CA TRP A 177 -12.83 -15.50 -18.90
C TRP A 177 -12.51 -16.95 -19.27
N SER A 178 -12.65 -17.27 -20.55
CA SER A 178 -12.36 -18.59 -21.10
C SER A 178 -11.57 -18.48 -22.41
N PHE A 179 -10.88 -19.56 -22.75
CA PHE A 179 -10.15 -19.69 -24.01
C PHE A 179 -10.26 -21.12 -24.53
N GLY A 180 -10.68 -21.26 -25.79
CA GLY A 180 -10.96 -22.57 -26.40
C GLY A 180 -12.30 -23.15 -25.96
N ASP A 181 -12.46 -24.46 -26.15
CA ASP A 181 -13.65 -25.23 -25.77
C ASP A 181 -13.32 -26.09 -24.54
N LEU A 182 -13.68 -25.58 -23.36
CA LEU A 182 -13.38 -26.24 -22.09
C LEU A 182 -14.19 -27.53 -21.90
N GLU A 183 -15.43 -27.57 -22.40
CA GLU A 183 -16.27 -28.76 -22.28
C GLU A 183 -15.66 -29.92 -23.07
N GLN A 184 -15.27 -29.66 -24.33
CA GLN A 184 -14.60 -30.65 -25.16
C GLN A 184 -13.24 -31.06 -24.58
N ALA A 185 -12.46 -30.09 -24.07
CA ALA A 185 -11.17 -30.38 -23.44
C ALA A 185 -11.31 -31.34 -22.24
N PHE A 186 -12.28 -31.11 -21.36
CA PHE A 186 -12.53 -32.01 -20.24
C PHE A 186 -13.17 -33.34 -20.65
N ALA A 187 -13.95 -33.38 -21.73
CA ALA A 187 -14.47 -34.63 -22.28
C ALA A 187 -13.36 -35.51 -22.91
N ASP A 188 -12.33 -34.89 -23.48
CA ASP A 188 -11.18 -35.56 -24.09
C ASP A 188 -10.08 -35.96 -23.08
N ALA A 189 -10.25 -35.59 -21.81
CA ALA A 189 -9.32 -35.92 -20.75
C ALA A 189 -9.49 -37.37 -20.29
N ASP A 190 -8.39 -38.12 -20.24
CA ASP A 190 -8.35 -39.46 -19.64
C ASP A 190 -8.35 -39.38 -18.11
N HIS A 191 -7.82 -38.27 -17.57
CA HIS A 191 -7.74 -38.00 -16.14
C HIS A 191 -8.08 -36.54 -15.85
N VAL A 192 -8.88 -36.30 -14.80
CA VAL A 192 -9.20 -34.97 -14.30
C VAL A 192 -8.75 -34.88 -12.84
N LEU A 193 -7.95 -33.88 -12.53
CA LEU A 193 -7.55 -33.54 -11.17
C LEU A 193 -8.30 -32.31 -10.71
N GLU A 194 -8.82 -32.36 -9.49
CA GLU A 194 -9.52 -31.27 -8.82
C GLU A 194 -8.91 -31.05 -7.44
N GLU A 195 -8.43 -29.83 -7.18
CA GLU A 195 -7.71 -29.50 -5.96
C GLU A 195 -8.10 -28.10 -5.48
N THR A 196 -8.18 -27.95 -4.16
CA THR A 196 -8.27 -26.64 -3.52
C THR A 196 -6.87 -26.11 -3.25
N LEU A 197 -6.55 -24.93 -3.76
CA LEU A 197 -5.28 -24.27 -3.56
C LEU A 197 -5.44 -23.06 -2.66
N TYR A 198 -4.57 -22.99 -1.65
CA TYR A 198 -4.39 -21.84 -0.79
C TYR A 198 -2.96 -21.34 -0.83
N HIS A 199 -2.78 -20.04 -0.90
CA HIS A 199 -1.55 -19.40 -0.43
C HIS A 199 -1.87 -18.12 0.33
N GLN A 200 -1.09 -17.89 1.38
CA GLN A 200 -1.21 -16.71 2.23
C GLN A 200 -0.69 -15.44 1.55
N SER A 201 -1.16 -14.30 2.02
CA SER A 201 -0.57 -13.00 1.67
C SER A 201 0.87 -12.93 2.20
N VAL A 202 1.80 -12.42 1.40
CA VAL A 202 3.20 -12.24 1.81
C VAL A 202 3.71 -10.84 1.49
N THR A 203 4.48 -10.26 2.41
CA THR A 203 5.08 -8.94 2.25
C THR A 203 6.51 -9.01 1.70
N HIS A 204 6.90 -7.95 1.01
CA HIS A 204 8.11 -7.85 0.21
C HIS A 204 9.41 -7.71 1.01
N HIS A 205 9.31 -7.21 2.26
CA HIS A 205 10.45 -6.99 3.16
C HIS A 205 11.69 -6.31 2.53
N PRO A 206 11.55 -5.16 1.85
CA PRO A 206 12.73 -4.41 1.41
C PRO A 206 13.56 -4.02 2.64
N MET A 207 14.88 -4.21 2.61
CA MET A 207 15.75 -3.97 3.77
C MET A 207 15.76 -2.50 4.21
N GLU A 208 15.56 -1.58 3.27
CA GLU A 208 15.27 -0.17 3.56
C GLU A 208 13.75 0.05 3.69
N PRO A 209 13.23 0.38 4.89
CA PRO A 209 11.87 0.89 5.05
C PRO A 209 11.66 2.20 4.26
N ARG A 210 10.42 2.53 3.90
CA ARG A 210 10.15 3.79 3.19
C ARG A 210 10.57 5.01 4.01
N SER A 211 11.33 5.87 3.37
CA SER A 211 11.67 7.20 3.87
C SER A 211 11.49 8.23 2.77
N VAL A 212 11.08 9.42 3.19
CA VAL A 212 10.77 10.54 2.30
C VAL A 212 11.14 11.83 3.01
N MET A 213 11.94 12.67 2.35
CA MET A 213 12.22 14.04 2.78
C MET A 213 11.68 15.01 1.75
N ALA A 214 10.87 15.97 2.18
CA ALA A 214 10.29 16.97 1.30
C ALA A 214 10.51 18.38 1.82
N TYR A 215 10.73 19.34 0.91
CA TYR A 215 10.77 20.76 1.21
C TYR A 215 10.26 21.61 0.06
N TRP A 216 9.79 22.82 0.37
CA TRP A 216 9.36 23.80 -0.63
C TRP A 216 10.37 24.95 -0.71
N GLN A 217 10.70 25.38 -1.92
CA GLN A 217 11.58 26.51 -2.16
C GLN A 217 11.14 27.23 -3.44
N ASN A 218 10.90 28.55 -3.35
CA ASN A 218 10.53 29.40 -4.48
C ASN A 218 9.37 28.84 -5.32
N GLY A 219 8.33 28.32 -4.66
CA GLY A 219 7.16 27.73 -5.30
C GLY A 219 7.31 26.28 -5.77
N LYS A 220 8.52 25.70 -5.73
CA LYS A 220 8.78 24.31 -6.13
C LYS A 220 8.88 23.37 -4.94
N CYS A 221 8.33 22.17 -5.10
CA CYS A 221 8.48 21.05 -4.17
C CYS A 221 9.69 20.21 -4.56
N TYR A 222 10.62 20.02 -3.62
CA TYR A 222 11.74 19.11 -3.72
C TYR A 222 11.47 17.90 -2.83
N LEU A 223 11.62 16.70 -3.39
CA LEU A 223 11.36 15.45 -2.69
C LEU A 223 12.49 14.46 -2.92
N HIS A 224 13.09 13.98 -1.83
CA HIS A 224 13.97 12.82 -1.82
C HIS A 224 13.14 11.62 -1.38
N GLY A 225 13.01 10.60 -2.22
CA GLY A 225 12.13 9.47 -1.94
C GLY A 225 12.71 8.13 -2.37
N SER A 226 12.44 7.10 -1.57
CA SER A 226 12.75 5.71 -1.94
C SER A 226 11.65 5.15 -2.85
N THR A 227 11.97 4.89 -4.12
CA THR A 227 11.02 4.35 -5.12
C THR A 227 11.69 3.40 -6.10
N GLN A 228 10.90 2.53 -6.72
CA GLN A 228 11.31 1.66 -7.84
C GLN A 228 11.28 2.38 -9.20
N SER A 229 10.51 3.46 -9.33
CA SER A 229 10.40 4.21 -10.57
C SER A 229 10.11 5.67 -10.27
N VAL A 230 11.14 6.52 -10.40
CA VAL A 230 11.02 7.97 -10.19
C VAL A 230 9.99 8.57 -11.14
N ALA A 231 10.01 8.23 -12.44
CA ALA A 231 9.09 8.80 -13.43
C ALA A 231 7.62 8.51 -13.09
N ARG A 232 7.26 7.24 -12.89
CA ARG A 232 5.90 6.82 -12.50
C ARG A 232 5.44 7.44 -11.18
N THR A 233 6.31 7.43 -10.17
CA THR A 233 5.94 7.93 -8.82
C THR A 233 5.78 9.43 -8.82
N ARG A 234 6.64 10.18 -9.54
CA ARG A 234 6.54 11.62 -9.69
C ARG A 234 5.23 12.03 -10.38
N ALA A 235 4.86 11.34 -11.47
CA ALA A 235 3.61 11.60 -12.17
C ALA A 235 2.40 11.40 -11.26
N ALA A 236 2.32 10.24 -10.60
CA ALA A 236 1.22 9.95 -9.67
C ALA A 236 1.17 10.91 -8.47
N LEU A 237 2.33 11.32 -7.94
CA LEU A 237 2.39 12.27 -6.83
C LEU A 237 1.97 13.69 -7.25
N ALA A 238 2.39 14.14 -8.44
CA ALA A 238 2.00 15.43 -8.98
C ALA A 238 0.48 15.49 -9.21
N GLU A 239 -0.08 14.47 -9.83
CA GLU A 239 -1.53 14.32 -10.03
C GLU A 239 -2.28 14.34 -8.69
N ALA A 240 -1.86 13.50 -7.74
CA ALA A 240 -2.53 13.42 -6.43
C ALA A 240 -2.46 14.73 -5.64
N LEU A 241 -1.41 15.53 -5.80
CA LEU A 241 -1.23 16.80 -5.10
C LEU A 241 -1.72 18.03 -5.88
N GLY A 242 -2.26 17.83 -7.10
CA GLY A 242 -2.64 18.92 -8.00
C GLY A 242 -1.46 19.85 -8.34
N LEU A 243 -0.26 19.28 -8.52
CA LEU A 243 0.94 20.01 -8.87
C LEU A 243 1.26 19.84 -10.36
N GLU A 244 1.75 20.91 -10.97
CA GLU A 244 2.39 20.80 -12.27
C GLU A 244 3.68 19.99 -12.14
N MET A 245 3.96 19.15 -13.13
CA MET A 245 5.15 18.29 -13.12
C MET A 245 6.44 19.12 -12.97
N GLU A 246 6.50 20.31 -13.55
CA GLU A 246 7.65 21.23 -13.45
C GLU A 246 7.89 21.84 -12.06
N ASP A 247 6.89 21.78 -11.19
CA ASP A 247 6.95 22.25 -9.80
C ASP A 247 7.29 21.14 -8.81
N LEU A 248 7.35 19.88 -9.26
CA LEU A 248 7.77 18.74 -8.45
C LEU A 248 9.12 18.18 -8.92
N VAL A 249 10.16 18.38 -8.11
CA VAL A 249 11.50 17.81 -8.31
C VAL A 249 11.63 16.54 -7.45
N PHE A 250 11.53 15.37 -8.08
CA PHE A 250 11.73 14.08 -7.42
C PHE A 250 13.18 13.61 -7.62
N ILE A 251 13.90 13.47 -6.51
CA ILE A 251 15.26 12.95 -6.41
C ILE A 251 15.23 11.51 -5.84
N GLY A 252 15.57 10.53 -6.67
CA GLY A 252 15.68 9.11 -6.28
C GLY A 252 17.12 8.64 -6.36
N GLU A 253 17.90 8.88 -5.29
CA GLU A 253 19.35 8.66 -5.29
C GLU A 253 19.73 7.17 -5.27
N HIS A 254 19.28 6.44 -4.24
CA HIS A 254 19.38 4.99 -4.13
C HIS A 254 18.08 4.43 -3.57
N CYS A 255 17.78 3.18 -3.91
CA CYS A 255 16.63 2.44 -3.43
C CYS A 255 17.11 1.13 -2.81
N GLY A 256 16.93 0.95 -1.49
CA GLY A 256 17.38 -0.20 -0.71
C GLY A 256 16.43 -1.39 -0.83
N GLY A 257 16.08 -1.72 -2.07
CA GLY A 257 15.11 -2.75 -2.42
C GLY A 257 13.68 -2.21 -2.43
N GLY A 258 12.83 -2.88 -3.20
CA GLY A 258 11.40 -2.59 -3.29
C GLY A 258 10.58 -3.83 -3.61
N PHE A 259 11.07 -4.66 -4.56
CA PHE A 259 10.49 -5.97 -4.91
C PHE A 259 9.02 -5.94 -5.34
N GLY A 260 8.48 -4.77 -5.67
CA GLY A 260 7.06 -4.55 -5.98
C GLY A 260 6.37 -3.63 -4.97
N SER A 261 6.83 -3.61 -3.71
CA SER A 261 6.21 -2.84 -2.64
C SER A 261 6.20 -1.34 -2.95
N LYS A 262 7.30 -0.78 -3.43
CA LYS A 262 7.48 0.67 -3.63
C LYS A 262 6.92 1.18 -4.97
N ILE A 263 6.20 0.35 -5.73
CA ILE A 263 5.54 0.75 -6.99
C ILE A 263 4.44 1.81 -6.74
N TYR A 264 3.77 1.76 -5.59
CA TYR A 264 2.71 2.69 -5.17
C TYR A 264 3.17 3.66 -4.06
N GLY A 265 4.47 3.98 -4.02
CA GLY A 265 5.05 4.82 -2.96
C GLY A 265 4.54 6.27 -2.94
N ALA A 266 3.85 6.73 -3.99
CA ALA A 266 3.37 8.10 -4.12
C ALA A 266 2.38 8.50 -3.01
N TYR A 267 1.56 7.57 -2.52
CA TYR A 267 0.55 7.90 -1.50
C TYR A 267 1.20 8.42 -0.23
N ILE A 268 2.00 7.61 0.46
CA ILE A 268 2.62 8.02 1.72
C ILE A 268 3.60 9.20 1.57
N MET A 269 4.15 9.43 0.36
CA MET A 269 4.97 10.60 0.05
C MET A 269 4.22 11.93 0.13
N GLN A 270 2.89 11.92 0.00
CA GLN A 270 2.08 13.13 0.15
C GLN A 270 2.17 13.72 1.57
N VAL A 271 2.31 12.88 2.61
CA VAL A 271 2.36 13.31 4.01
C VAL A 271 3.47 14.36 4.26
N PRO A 272 4.76 14.06 4.02
CA PRO A 272 5.82 15.04 4.24
C PRO A 272 5.75 16.22 3.27
N VAL A 273 5.24 16.04 2.04
CA VAL A 273 5.06 17.16 1.09
C VAL A 273 4.04 18.17 1.62
N THR A 274 2.89 17.68 2.07
CA THR A 274 1.80 18.50 2.62
C THR A 274 2.20 19.14 3.94
N LEU A 275 2.81 18.38 4.87
CA LEU A 275 3.37 18.95 6.11
C LEU A 275 4.40 20.03 5.81
N SER A 276 5.30 19.79 4.85
CA SER A 276 6.34 20.75 4.54
C SER A 276 5.76 22.06 4.01
N LYS A 277 4.74 21.97 3.14
CA LYS A 277 4.02 23.14 2.63
C LYS A 277 3.33 23.91 3.75
N LYS A 278 2.59 23.18 4.60
CA LYS A 278 1.80 23.75 5.71
C LYS A 278 2.67 24.44 6.76
N LEU A 279 3.82 23.84 7.08
CA LEU A 279 4.71 24.29 8.14
C LEU A 279 5.81 25.23 7.65
N ASN A 280 6.00 25.36 6.33
CA ASN A 280 7.10 26.09 5.71
C ASN A 280 8.48 25.63 6.23
N ARG A 281 8.66 24.31 6.35
CA ARG A 281 9.88 23.66 6.85
C ARG A 281 10.17 22.38 6.07
N PRO A 282 11.43 21.95 5.92
CA PRO A 282 11.73 20.61 5.42
C PRO A 282 11.18 19.53 6.37
N VAL A 283 10.60 18.47 5.84
CA VAL A 283 9.97 17.39 6.64
C VAL A 283 10.54 16.04 6.22
N MET A 284 11.04 15.28 7.19
CA MET A 284 11.46 13.89 7.06
C MET A 284 10.39 12.96 7.62
N LEU A 285 9.85 12.06 6.79
CA LEU A 285 9.06 10.91 7.25
C LEU A 285 9.91 9.64 7.10
N ARG A 286 10.08 8.92 8.21
CA ARG A 286 10.72 7.61 8.27
C ARG A 286 9.77 6.63 8.93
N VAL A 287 9.33 5.64 8.17
CA VAL A 287 8.46 4.58 8.69
C VAL A 287 9.30 3.49 9.33
N THR A 288 8.80 2.89 10.40
CA THR A 288 9.50 1.76 11.04
C THR A 288 9.39 0.49 10.20
N ARG A 289 10.18 -0.54 10.53
CA ARG A 289 10.04 -1.87 9.91
C ARG A 289 8.62 -2.43 10.04
N ALA A 290 7.99 -2.29 11.20
CA ALA A 290 6.61 -2.75 11.40
C ALA A 290 5.63 -1.94 10.55
N GLN A 291 5.85 -0.63 10.41
CA GLN A 291 4.98 0.21 9.58
C GLN A 291 5.13 -0.07 8.08
N GLU A 292 6.33 -0.44 7.62
CA GLU A 292 6.59 -0.81 6.22
C GLU A 292 5.70 -1.97 5.75
N THR A 293 5.26 -2.86 6.64
CA THR A 293 4.34 -3.96 6.27
C THR A 293 2.89 -3.51 6.08
N TYR A 294 2.51 -2.36 6.63
CA TYR A 294 1.19 -1.75 6.41
C TYR A 294 1.12 -0.92 5.12
N PHE A 295 2.27 -0.52 4.56
CA PHE A 295 2.33 0.42 3.44
C PHE A 295 2.64 -0.20 2.09
N GLY A 296 1.96 0.31 1.08
CA GLY A 296 2.07 -0.16 -0.30
C GLY A 296 1.31 -1.46 -0.50
N ARG A 297 1.90 -2.38 -1.25
CA ARG A 297 1.24 -3.66 -1.59
C ARG A 297 1.96 -4.84 -1.00
N ALA A 298 1.21 -5.92 -0.82
CA ALA A 298 1.70 -7.27 -0.58
C ALA A 298 1.38 -8.14 -1.82
N ARG A 299 1.97 -9.34 -1.89
CA ARG A 299 1.40 -10.39 -2.73
C ARG A 299 0.08 -10.80 -2.07
N PRO A 300 -1.08 -10.63 -2.73
CA PRO A 300 -2.35 -11.03 -2.15
C PRO A 300 -2.40 -12.55 -2.03
N GLY A 301 -3.00 -13.04 -0.95
CA GLY A 301 -3.35 -14.44 -0.83
C GLY A 301 -4.34 -14.88 -1.92
N PHE A 302 -4.41 -16.18 -2.13
CA PHE A 302 -5.33 -16.81 -3.07
C PHE A 302 -5.97 -18.00 -2.39
N GLN A 303 -7.27 -18.12 -2.59
CA GLN A 303 -8.10 -19.25 -2.23
C GLN A 303 -8.88 -19.60 -3.49
N GLY A 304 -8.75 -20.82 -3.99
CA GLY A 304 -9.46 -21.21 -5.20
C GLY A 304 -9.49 -22.71 -5.44
N HIS A 305 -10.52 -23.14 -6.15
CA HIS A 305 -10.64 -24.49 -6.68
C HIS A 305 -10.05 -24.55 -8.08
N VAL A 306 -9.18 -25.53 -8.32
CA VAL A 306 -8.50 -25.73 -9.61
C VAL A 306 -8.85 -27.08 -10.16
N ARG A 307 -9.27 -27.10 -11.44
CA ARG A 307 -9.56 -28.32 -12.19
C ARG A 307 -8.66 -28.38 -13.43
N MET A 308 -8.03 -29.53 -13.67
CA MET A 308 -7.12 -29.73 -14.80
C MET A 308 -7.32 -31.10 -15.46
N GLY A 309 -7.45 -31.12 -16.78
CA GLY A 309 -7.61 -32.32 -17.60
C GLY A 309 -6.28 -32.76 -18.23
N PHE A 310 -6.04 -34.07 -18.25
CA PHE A 310 -4.84 -34.68 -18.82
C PHE A 310 -5.20 -35.89 -19.69
N ARG A 311 -4.43 -36.07 -20.74
CA ARG A 311 -4.33 -37.34 -21.47
C ARG A 311 -3.41 -38.32 -20.75
N SER A 312 -3.56 -39.60 -21.09
CA SER A 312 -2.70 -40.69 -20.61
C SER A 312 -1.22 -40.50 -20.98
N ASP A 313 -0.91 -39.70 -22.01
CA ASP A 313 0.47 -39.34 -22.39
C ASP A 313 1.05 -38.14 -21.59
N GLY A 314 0.29 -37.60 -20.64
CA GLY A 314 0.69 -36.51 -19.74
C GLY A 314 0.48 -35.10 -20.31
N LYS A 315 -0.08 -34.96 -21.52
CA LYS A 315 -0.44 -33.64 -22.06
C LYS A 315 -1.71 -33.11 -21.42
N ILE A 316 -1.73 -31.80 -21.19
CA ILE A 316 -2.95 -31.07 -20.83
C ILE A 316 -3.84 -30.99 -22.08
N THR A 317 -5.13 -31.24 -21.90
CA THR A 317 -6.19 -31.13 -22.91
C THR A 317 -6.72 -29.71 -23.03
#